data_AF-A0A392Q0P9-F1
#
_entry.id   AF-A0A392Q0P9-F1
#
_cell.length_a   1.000
_cell.length_b   1.000
_cell.length_c   1.000
_cell.angle_alpha   90.00
_cell.angle_beta   90.00
_cell.angle_gamma   90.00
#
_symmetry.space_group_name_H-M   'P 1'
#
loop_
_entity.id
_entity.type
_entity.pdbx_description
1 polymer ?
#
loop_
_entity_poly.entity_id
_entity_poly.type
_entity_poly.pdbx_seq_one_letter_code
_entity_poly.pdbx_strand_id
1 'polypeptide(L)'
;MTGRKDWFTSLKSTQNNNVKFADNSTLAVQGIGDVSIKRKDGKCSVISGVLYIPGMKCNLLSIGQLLEKDYKIVMGNKILNVYNTKGSLLLKTSMSKNRTFKIGLDVRNHKCLMTASSREEWIWHYRMRHLNFKDLSLLQNQGMVTGIPKLQVSEEICEECVQSKQHRGSFSKNAISKTKCVLELVYSDVCGPMQVESNG
;
A
#
# COMPACT_ATOMS: atom_id res chain seq x y z
N MET A 1 -13.70 -6.04 9.36
CA MET A 1 -13.67 -4.57 9.31
C MET A 1 -12.71 -4.04 10.36
N THR A 2 -11.99 -2.97 10.05
CA THR A 2 -10.98 -2.39 10.95
C THR A 2 -10.83 -0.88 10.71
N GLY A 3 -10.49 -0.15 11.77
CA GLY A 3 -10.06 1.26 11.67
C GLY A 3 -8.54 1.44 11.47
N ARG A 4 -7.78 0.35 11.42
CA ARG A 4 -6.31 0.37 11.31
C ARG A 4 -5.88 0.34 9.84
N LYS A 5 -5.46 1.48 9.30
CA LYS A 5 -5.01 1.58 7.90
C LYS A 5 -3.70 0.83 7.65
N ASP A 6 -2.83 0.76 8.66
CA ASP A 6 -1.52 0.10 8.65
C ASP A 6 -1.59 -1.44 8.48
N TRP A 7 -2.77 -2.03 8.62
CA TRP A 7 -2.99 -3.48 8.51
C TRP A 7 -3.18 -3.98 7.08
N PHE A 8 -3.47 -3.08 6.14
CA PHE A 8 -3.83 -3.44 4.79
C PHE A 8 -2.60 -3.68 3.92
N THR A 9 -2.60 -4.79 3.16
CA THR A 9 -1.62 -5.05 2.11
C THR A 9 -2.02 -4.46 0.77
N SER A 10 -3.33 -4.40 0.53
CA SER A 10 -3.96 -3.74 -0.60
C SER A 10 -5.10 -2.91 -0.05
N LEU A 11 -5.28 -1.67 -0.51
CA LEU A 11 -6.40 -0.84 -0.11
C LEU A 11 -6.91 -0.06 -1.31
N LYS A 12 -8.13 -0.39 -1.75
CA LYS A 12 -8.82 0.35 -2.79
C LYS A 12 -9.77 1.33 -2.11
N SER A 13 -9.55 2.62 -2.35
CA SER A 13 -10.46 3.67 -1.88
C SER A 13 -11.84 3.46 -2.49
N THR A 14 -12.88 3.63 -1.68
CA THR A 14 -14.28 3.54 -2.13
C THR A 14 -15.01 4.81 -1.72
N GLN A 15 -15.89 5.28 -2.59
CA GLN A 15 -16.81 6.39 -2.29
C GLN A 15 -18.22 5.83 -2.18
N ASN A 16 -19.01 6.36 -1.24
CA ASN A 16 -20.45 6.07 -1.05
C ASN A 16 -20.82 4.71 -0.43
N ASN A 17 -19.92 4.05 0.30
CA ASN A 17 -20.26 2.88 1.10
C ASN A 17 -20.37 3.24 2.59
N ASN A 18 -21.46 2.86 3.24
CA ASN A 18 -21.68 3.07 4.68
C ASN A 18 -21.97 1.73 5.37
N VAL A 19 -21.49 1.59 6.60
CA VAL A 19 -21.86 0.46 7.49
C VAL A 19 -22.74 0.99 8.60
N LYS A 20 -23.87 0.30 8.81
CA LYS A 20 -24.81 0.58 9.89
C LYS A 20 -24.53 -0.33 11.09
N PHE A 21 -24.42 0.25 12.28
CA PHE A 21 -24.17 -0.46 13.52
C PHE A 21 -25.48 -0.80 14.25
N ALA A 22 -25.38 -1.63 15.29
CA ALA A 22 -26.52 -2.07 16.09
C ALA A 22 -27.19 -0.91 16.86
N ASP A 23 -26.46 0.16 17.15
CA ASP A 23 -26.97 1.40 17.74
C ASP A 23 -27.62 2.34 16.70
N ASN A 24 -27.87 1.84 15.48
CA ASN A 24 -28.44 2.58 14.36
C ASN A 24 -27.53 3.69 13.81
N SER A 25 -26.31 3.87 14.34
CA SER A 25 -25.32 4.80 13.78
C SER A 25 -24.76 4.27 12.46
N THR A 26 -24.29 5.18 11.62
CA THR A 26 -23.66 4.85 10.33
C THR A 26 -22.25 5.44 10.28
N LEU A 27 -21.28 4.65 9.83
CA LEU A 27 -19.94 5.14 9.52
C LEU A 27 -19.61 4.91 8.05
N ALA A 28 -18.93 5.88 7.47
CA ALA A 28 -18.45 5.80 6.10
C ALA A 28 -17.27 4.82 5.99
N VAL A 29 -17.38 3.93 5.00
CA VAL A 29 -16.31 3.04 4.57
C VAL A 29 -15.43 3.83 3.60
N GLN A 30 -14.15 3.97 3.94
CA GLN A 30 -13.20 4.72 3.11
C GLN A 30 -12.43 3.82 2.15
N GLY A 31 -12.41 2.51 2.38
CA GLY A 31 -11.77 1.57 1.46
C GLY A 31 -12.10 0.12 1.75
N ILE A 32 -11.78 -0.73 0.77
CA ILE A 32 -11.87 -2.18 0.87
C ILE A 32 -10.52 -2.76 0.47
N GLY A 33 -10.04 -3.73 1.22
CA GLY A 33 -8.70 -4.25 1.02
C GLY A 33 -8.46 -5.59 1.71
N ASP A 34 -7.24 -6.09 1.57
CA ASP A 34 -6.83 -7.37 2.14
C ASP A 34 -5.90 -7.18 3.33
N VAL A 35 -6.04 -8.04 4.33
CA VAL A 35 -5.22 -8.04 5.55
C VAL A 35 -4.51 -9.37 5.70
N SER A 36 -3.19 -9.32 5.81
CA SER A 36 -2.34 -10.52 5.98
C SER A 36 -2.10 -10.83 7.45
N ILE A 37 -2.46 -12.04 7.89
CA ILE A 37 -2.25 -12.54 9.24
C ILE A 37 -1.25 -13.69 9.27
N LYS A 38 -0.43 -13.73 10.30
CA LYS A 38 0.45 -14.86 10.61
C LYS A 38 -0.28 -15.79 11.57
N ARG A 39 -0.34 -17.08 11.21
CA ARG A 39 -0.90 -18.13 12.04
C ARG A 39 0.17 -18.67 12.99
N LYS A 40 -0.29 -19.34 14.05
CA LYS A 40 0.59 -19.98 15.06
C LYS A 40 1.48 -21.08 14.48
N ASP A 41 1.06 -21.71 13.38
CA ASP A 41 1.86 -22.70 12.63
C ASP A 41 2.94 -22.05 11.74
N GLY A 42 3.12 -20.73 11.83
CA GLY A 42 4.08 -19.97 11.03
C GLY A 42 3.59 -19.61 9.63
N LYS A 43 2.47 -20.19 9.16
CA LYS A 43 1.92 -19.92 7.82
C LYS A 43 1.22 -18.57 7.77
N CYS A 44 1.17 -18.00 6.57
CA CYS A 44 0.42 -16.78 6.30
C CYS A 44 -0.99 -17.11 5.80
N SER A 45 -1.95 -16.29 6.17
CA SER A 45 -3.31 -16.34 5.63
C SER A 45 -3.80 -14.92 5.38
N VAL A 46 -4.64 -14.75 4.37
CA VAL A 46 -5.15 -13.45 3.97
C VAL A 46 -6.64 -13.40 4.26
N ILE A 47 -7.07 -12.33 4.92
CA ILE A 47 -8.48 -11.99 5.09
C ILE A 47 -8.81 -11.01 3.97
N SER A 48 -9.59 -11.48 2.99
CA SER A 48 -9.97 -10.67 1.83
C SER A 48 -11.23 -9.84 2.06
N GLY A 49 -11.31 -8.68 1.40
CA GLY A 49 -12.51 -7.83 1.42
C GLY A 49 -12.79 -7.19 2.78
N VAL A 50 -11.75 -6.83 3.51
CA VAL A 50 -11.86 -6.13 4.80
C VAL A 50 -12.22 -4.67 4.55
N LEU A 51 -13.28 -4.20 5.22
CA LEU A 51 -13.68 -2.78 5.19
C LEU A 51 -12.79 -1.93 6.09
N TYR A 52 -12.26 -0.83 5.55
CA TYR A 52 -11.53 0.21 6.26
C TYR A 52 -12.47 1.34 6.71
N ILE A 53 -12.58 1.52 8.02
CA ILE A 53 -13.50 2.47 8.65
C ILE A 53 -12.75 3.19 9.79
N PRO A 54 -12.15 4.38 9.57
CA PRO A 54 -11.27 5.03 10.55
C PRO A 54 -11.95 5.39 11.88
N GLY A 55 -13.28 5.57 11.90
CA GLY A 55 -14.04 5.86 13.12
C GLY A 55 -14.24 4.66 14.06
N MET A 56 -13.80 3.44 13.68
CA MET A 56 -13.99 2.25 14.50
C MET A 56 -13.02 2.18 15.68
N LYS A 57 -13.57 2.12 16.90
CA LYS A 57 -12.80 1.91 18.14
C LYS A 57 -12.29 0.47 18.31
N CYS A 58 -13.01 -0.50 17.74
CA CYS A 58 -12.71 -1.92 17.85
C CYS A 58 -12.81 -2.59 16.48
N ASN A 59 -12.00 -3.62 16.24
CA ASN A 59 -12.05 -4.41 15.01
C ASN A 59 -13.06 -5.55 15.15
N LEU A 60 -13.80 -5.84 14.07
CA LEU A 60 -14.81 -6.88 14.05
C LEU A 60 -14.59 -7.82 12.86
N LEU A 61 -14.69 -9.12 13.13
CA LEU A 61 -14.70 -10.17 12.12
C LEU A 61 -16.12 -10.75 12.05
N SER A 62 -16.78 -10.59 10.90
CA SER A 62 -18.16 -11.04 10.73
C SER A 62 -18.21 -12.55 10.56
N ILE A 63 -18.93 -13.24 11.44
CA ILE A 63 -19.19 -14.69 11.31
C ILE A 63 -20.05 -14.96 10.08
N GLY A 64 -21.04 -14.11 9.79
CA GLY A 64 -21.89 -14.26 8.60
C GLY A 64 -21.08 -14.22 7.29
N GLN A 65 -20.15 -13.27 7.17
CA GLN A 65 -19.27 -13.20 5.99
C GLN A 65 -18.31 -14.39 5.88
N LEU A 66 -17.93 -15.00 7.01
CA LEU A 66 -17.14 -16.23 6.98
C LEU A 66 -17.99 -17.40 6.46
N LEU A 67 -19.26 -17.50 6.88
CA LEU A 67 -20.18 -18.52 6.38
C LEU A 67 -20.45 -18.37 4.88
N GLU A 68 -20.62 -17.14 4.38
CA GLU A 68 -20.74 -16.86 2.93
C GLU A 68 -19.52 -17.28 2.11
N LYS A 69 -18.34 -17.40 2.75
CA LYS A 69 -17.09 -17.85 2.14
C LYS A 69 -16.78 -19.32 2.45
N ASP A 70 -17.78 -20.11 2.81
CA ASP A 70 -17.70 -21.56 3.09
C ASP A 70 -16.77 -21.93 4.26
N TYR A 71 -16.52 -21.00 5.20
CA TYR A 71 -15.82 -21.34 6.44
C TYR A 71 -16.77 -22.06 7.39
N LYS A 72 -16.31 -23.18 7.96
CA LYS A 72 -17.09 -23.92 8.94
C LYS A 72 -16.88 -23.35 10.34
N ILE A 73 -17.97 -22.98 10.98
CA ILE A 73 -17.98 -22.41 12.34
C ILE A 73 -18.56 -23.45 13.30
N VAL A 74 -17.82 -23.81 14.34
CA VAL A 74 -18.27 -24.74 15.37
C VAL A 74 -18.17 -24.04 16.73
N MET A 75 -19.32 -23.86 17.39
CA MET A 75 -19.41 -23.26 18.71
C MET A 75 -19.91 -24.31 19.70
N GLY A 76 -19.17 -24.52 20.78
CA GLY A 76 -19.51 -25.51 21.81
C GLY A 76 -18.61 -25.36 23.03
N ASN A 77 -19.13 -25.68 24.22
CA ASN A 77 -18.38 -25.59 25.48
C ASN A 77 -17.71 -24.22 25.70
N LYS A 78 -18.39 -23.12 25.32
CA LYS A 78 -17.87 -21.75 25.38
C LYS A 78 -16.60 -21.52 24.55
N ILE A 79 -16.35 -22.35 23.53
CA ILE A 79 -15.25 -22.25 22.58
C ILE A 79 -15.82 -22.04 21.18
N LEU A 80 -15.22 -21.11 20.44
CA LEU A 80 -15.45 -20.87 19.02
C LEU A 80 -14.27 -21.43 18.23
N ASN A 81 -14.55 -22.36 17.31
CA ASN A 81 -13.60 -22.90 16.35
C ASN A 81 -14.03 -22.50 14.93
N VAL A 82 -13.09 -22.00 14.14
CA VAL A 82 -13.27 -21.64 12.73
C VAL A 82 -12.36 -22.50 11.89
N TYR A 83 -12.93 -23.23 10.93
CA TYR A 83 -12.22 -24.09 10.01
C TYR A 83 -12.28 -23.52 8.59
N ASN A 84 -11.20 -23.68 7.83
CA ASN A 84 -11.20 -23.35 6.41
C ASN A 84 -11.98 -24.39 5.59
N THR A 85 -12.15 -24.12 4.30
CA THR A 85 -12.77 -25.02 3.32
C THR A 85 -12.06 -26.38 3.18
N LYS A 86 -10.78 -26.46 3.57
CA LYS A 86 -9.98 -27.69 3.59
C LYS A 86 -10.06 -28.46 4.93
N GLY A 87 -10.93 -28.04 5.86
CA GLY A 87 -11.09 -28.67 7.17
C GLY A 87 -9.98 -28.36 8.20
N SER A 88 -9.02 -27.49 7.88
CA SER A 88 -7.98 -27.06 8.82
C SER A 88 -8.49 -26.00 9.79
N LEU A 89 -8.19 -26.15 11.08
CA LEU A 89 -8.52 -25.17 12.12
C LEU A 89 -7.70 -23.88 11.92
N LEU A 90 -8.39 -22.76 11.69
CA LEU A 90 -7.79 -21.43 11.53
C LEU A 90 -7.76 -20.64 12.82
N LEU A 91 -8.91 -20.57 13.51
CA LEU A 91 -9.08 -19.75 14.70
C LEU A 91 -9.72 -20.60 15.80
N LYS A 92 -9.20 -20.46 17.01
CA LYS A 92 -9.75 -21.04 18.21
C LYS A 92 -9.71 -20.01 19.32
N THR A 93 -10.85 -19.72 19.92
CA THR A 93 -10.95 -18.76 21.03
C THR A 93 -11.99 -19.19 22.04
N SER A 94 -11.71 -18.95 23.32
CA SER A 94 -12.69 -19.09 24.39
C SER A 94 -13.55 -17.83 24.51
N MET A 95 -14.76 -17.99 25.01
CA MET A 95 -15.65 -16.89 25.34
C MET A 95 -15.11 -16.10 26.53
N SER A 96 -15.08 -14.77 26.43
CA SER A 96 -14.68 -13.89 27.52
C SER A 96 -15.85 -13.62 28.49
N LYS A 97 -15.56 -12.99 29.64
CA LYS A 97 -16.56 -12.70 30.70
C LYS A 97 -17.78 -11.92 30.19
N ASN A 98 -17.57 -11.01 29.24
CA ASN A 98 -18.61 -10.21 28.58
C ASN A 98 -19.30 -10.96 27.40
N ARG A 99 -19.20 -12.29 27.32
CA ARG A 99 -19.83 -13.13 26.29
C ARG A 99 -19.38 -12.86 24.85
N THR A 100 -18.25 -12.18 24.66
CA THR A 100 -17.63 -11.97 23.34
C THR A 100 -16.52 -12.99 23.07
N PHE A 101 -16.16 -13.17 21.80
CA PHE A 101 -15.00 -13.96 21.41
C PHE A 101 -13.88 -13.02 20.97
N LYS A 102 -12.80 -12.96 21.76
CA LYS A 102 -11.66 -12.08 21.49
C LYS A 102 -10.54 -12.87 20.83
N ILE A 103 -10.17 -12.48 19.63
CA ILE A 103 -9.15 -13.17 18.85
C ILE A 103 -7.89 -12.32 18.83
N GLY A 104 -6.78 -12.89 19.29
CA GLY A 104 -5.45 -12.31 19.09
C GLY A 104 -4.94 -12.69 17.70
N LEU A 105 -4.88 -11.72 16.78
CA LEU A 105 -4.32 -11.89 15.44
C LEU A 105 -2.94 -11.24 15.40
N ASP A 106 -1.94 -11.99 14.96
CA ASP A 106 -0.63 -11.44 14.59
C ASP A 106 -0.73 -10.89 13.15
N VAL A 107 -1.08 -9.62 13.05
CA VAL A 107 -1.19 -8.93 11.76
C VAL A 107 0.21 -8.54 11.32
N ARG A 108 0.63 -9.01 10.14
CA ARG A 108 1.94 -8.62 9.62
C ARG A 108 1.88 -7.16 9.21
N ASN A 109 2.62 -6.33 9.93
CA ASN A 109 2.95 -5.00 9.45
C ASN A 109 3.94 -5.16 8.30
N HIS A 110 3.48 -4.92 7.08
CA HIS A 110 4.36 -4.82 5.92
C HIS A 110 5.15 -3.50 6.02
N LYS A 111 6.15 -3.46 6.90
CA LYS A 111 7.14 -2.37 6.98
C LYS A 111 8.29 -2.53 5.98
N CYS A 112 8.26 -3.57 5.16
CA CYS A 112 9.31 -3.82 4.18
C CYS A 112 8.77 -3.55 2.77
N LEU A 113 9.56 -2.80 2.00
CA LEU A 113 9.47 -2.50 0.58
C LEU A 113 9.56 -3.78 -0.27
N MET A 114 8.76 -4.79 0.05
CA MET A 114 8.60 -5.97 -0.78
C MET A 114 7.56 -5.60 -1.81
N THR A 115 8.03 -5.27 -3.00
CA THR A 115 7.25 -5.24 -4.23
C THR A 115 6.70 -6.65 -4.47
N ALA A 116 5.64 -7.00 -3.75
CA ALA A 116 4.79 -8.14 -4.05
C ALA A 116 3.91 -7.79 -5.25
N SER A 117 4.53 -7.30 -6.32
CA SER A 117 3.88 -7.35 -7.61
C SER A 117 3.94 -8.80 -8.04
N SER A 118 2.79 -9.42 -8.29
CA SER A 118 2.72 -10.74 -8.91
C SER A 118 3.15 -10.71 -10.39
N ARG A 119 3.33 -9.51 -10.96
CA ARG A 119 3.67 -9.31 -12.37
C ARG A 119 5.16 -9.14 -12.55
N GLU A 120 5.75 -9.98 -13.38
CA GLU A 120 7.19 -10.02 -13.62
C GLU A 120 7.73 -8.69 -14.15
N GLU A 121 7.04 -8.03 -15.10
CA GLU A 121 7.45 -6.71 -15.61
C GLU A 121 7.60 -5.66 -14.51
N TRP A 122 6.69 -5.63 -13.53
CA TRP A 122 6.76 -4.71 -12.40
C TRP A 122 7.91 -5.07 -11.46
N ILE A 123 8.13 -6.36 -11.17
CA ILE A 123 9.28 -6.79 -10.36
C ILE A 123 10.59 -6.31 -10.99
N TRP A 124 10.76 -6.51 -12.29
CA TRP A 124 11.97 -6.11 -13.00
C TRP A 124 12.10 -4.60 -13.16
N HIS A 125 10.98 -3.88 -13.34
CA HIS A 125 10.95 -2.42 -13.25
C HIS A 125 11.57 -1.91 -11.95
N TYR A 126 11.17 -2.47 -10.80
CA TYR A 126 11.73 -2.08 -9.51
C TYR A 126 13.20 -2.50 -9.34
N ARG A 127 13.55 -3.75 -9.69
CA ARG A 127 14.93 -4.26 -9.59
C ARG A 127 15.93 -3.46 -10.43
N MET A 128 15.50 -2.98 -11.59
CA MET A 128 16.33 -2.18 -12.50
C MET A 128 16.23 -0.68 -12.23
N ARG A 129 15.93 -0.29 -10.98
CA ARG A 129 15.85 1.11 -10.52
C ARG A 129 14.85 1.94 -11.32
N HIS A 130 13.65 1.40 -11.49
CA HIS A 130 12.53 2.06 -12.15
C HIS A 130 12.81 2.38 -13.63
N LEU A 131 13.47 1.48 -14.34
CA LEU A 131 13.68 1.60 -15.79
C LEU A 131 12.33 1.49 -16.53
N ASN A 132 12.16 2.23 -17.63
CA ASN A 132 10.93 2.19 -18.42
C ASN A 132 10.62 0.75 -18.88
N PHE A 133 9.35 0.34 -18.86
CA PHE A 133 8.90 -0.98 -19.31
C PHE A 133 9.30 -1.28 -20.77
N LYS A 134 9.27 -0.27 -21.64
CA LYS A 134 9.72 -0.42 -23.03
C LYS A 134 11.21 -0.70 -23.13
N ASP A 135 12.01 0.02 -22.35
CA ASP A 135 13.46 -0.14 -22.33
C ASP A 135 13.86 -1.49 -21.72
N LEU A 136 13.13 -1.96 -20.70
CA LEU A 136 13.30 -3.31 -20.14
C LEU A 136 13.04 -4.40 -21.16
N SER A 137 11.97 -4.28 -21.94
CA SER A 137 11.69 -5.21 -23.03
C SER A 137 12.74 -5.12 -24.13
N LEU A 138 13.24 -3.92 -24.45
CA LEU A 138 14.31 -3.73 -25.43
C LEU A 138 15.60 -4.42 -25.01
N LEU A 139 16.06 -4.21 -23.77
CA LEU A 139 17.26 -4.84 -23.23
C LEU A 139 17.20 -6.36 -23.34
N GLN A 140 16.03 -6.93 -23.05
CA GLN A 140 15.80 -8.37 -23.11
C GLN A 140 15.72 -8.87 -24.56
N ASN A 141 14.99 -8.16 -25.44
CA ASN A 141 14.86 -8.53 -26.86
C ASN A 141 16.16 -8.40 -27.65
N GLN A 142 17.03 -7.46 -27.27
CA GLN A 142 18.34 -7.26 -27.90
C GLN A 142 19.45 -8.10 -27.26
N GLY A 143 19.15 -8.94 -26.27
CA GLY A 143 20.13 -9.79 -25.61
C GLY A 143 21.22 -9.01 -24.85
N MET A 144 20.94 -7.77 -24.44
CA MET A 144 21.90 -6.91 -23.74
C MET A 144 22.05 -7.27 -22.26
N VAL A 145 21.16 -8.11 -21.73
CA VAL A 145 21.10 -8.54 -20.33
C VAL A 145 20.81 -10.02 -20.23
N THR A 146 21.41 -10.69 -19.26
CA THR A 146 21.18 -12.12 -18.97
C THR A 146 20.29 -12.29 -17.74
N GLY A 147 19.31 -13.19 -17.80
CA GLY A 147 18.48 -13.58 -16.64
C GLY A 147 17.17 -12.79 -16.46
N ILE A 148 16.87 -11.83 -17.35
CA ILE A 148 15.53 -11.23 -17.42
C ILE A 148 14.63 -12.14 -18.28
N PRO A 149 13.48 -12.61 -17.77
CA PRO A 149 12.53 -13.40 -18.53
C PRO A 149 11.82 -12.56 -19.60
N LYS A 150 11.03 -13.18 -20.48
CA LYS A 150 10.27 -12.45 -21.49
C LYS A 150 9.12 -11.69 -20.86
N LEU A 151 9.26 -10.36 -20.79
CA LEU A 151 8.31 -9.47 -20.13
C LEU A 151 7.24 -8.97 -21.11
N GLN A 152 6.02 -8.75 -20.61
CA GLN A 152 5.03 -7.97 -21.34
C GLN A 152 5.22 -6.48 -21.05
N VAL A 153 5.11 -5.65 -22.09
CA VAL A 153 5.20 -4.19 -21.92
C VAL A 153 3.91 -3.70 -21.29
N SER A 154 3.99 -3.18 -20.06
CA SER A 154 2.88 -2.54 -19.39
C SER A 154 2.66 -1.13 -19.95
N GLU A 155 1.40 -0.73 -20.18
CA GLU A 155 1.02 0.65 -20.50
C GLU A 155 0.71 1.47 -19.22
N GLU A 156 0.78 0.84 -18.05
CA GLU A 156 0.52 1.49 -16.78
C GLU A 156 1.63 2.47 -16.39
N ILE A 157 1.23 3.53 -15.68
CA ILE A 157 2.14 4.58 -15.22
C ILE A 157 2.56 4.28 -13.78
N CYS A 158 3.88 4.29 -13.52
CA CYS A 158 4.41 4.26 -12.16
C CYS A 158 4.40 5.68 -11.56
N GLU A 159 3.56 5.90 -10.54
CA GLU A 159 3.42 7.21 -9.87
C GLU A 159 4.75 7.72 -9.30
N GLU A 160 5.55 6.83 -8.71
CA GLU A 160 6.85 7.16 -8.13
C GLU A 160 7.85 7.63 -9.20
N CYS A 161 7.81 7.02 -10.39
CA CYS A 161 8.60 7.46 -11.53
C CYS A 161 8.21 8.86 -11.97
N VAL A 162 6.90 9.13 -12.05
CA VAL A 162 6.42 10.47 -12.44
C VAL A 162 6.93 11.49 -11.45
N GLN A 163 6.70 11.29 -10.14
CA GLN A 163 7.13 12.26 -9.13
C GLN A 163 8.66 12.45 -9.10
N SER A 164 9.42 11.38 -9.31
CA SER A 164 10.88 11.41 -9.18
C SER A 164 11.62 11.80 -10.46
N LYS A 165 11.05 11.53 -11.63
CA LYS A 165 11.68 11.75 -12.96
C LYS A 165 10.98 12.83 -13.78
N GLN A 166 9.91 13.45 -13.27
CA GLN A 166 9.28 14.57 -13.94
C GLN A 166 10.26 15.73 -14.04
N HIS A 167 10.52 16.15 -15.28
CA HIS A 167 11.30 17.36 -15.52
C HIS A 167 10.56 18.57 -14.94
N ARG A 168 11.32 19.51 -14.37
CA ARG A 168 10.77 20.82 -14.02
C ARG A 168 10.25 21.45 -15.31
N GLY A 169 9.01 21.92 -15.30
CA GLY A 169 8.43 22.62 -16.45
C GLY A 169 9.31 23.79 -16.89
N SER A 170 9.22 24.15 -18.18
CA SER A 170 9.97 25.28 -18.72
C SER A 170 9.63 26.55 -17.95
N PHE A 171 10.66 27.31 -17.56
CA PHE A 171 10.46 28.65 -17.04
C PHE A 171 9.88 29.55 -18.13
N SER A 172 9.02 30.50 -17.73
CA SER A 172 8.61 31.59 -18.60
C SER A 172 9.84 32.28 -19.19
N LYS A 173 9.94 32.33 -20.53
CA LYS A 173 11.01 33.08 -21.21
C LYS A 173 10.90 34.58 -20.98
N ASN A 174 9.70 35.05 -20.62
CA ASN A 174 9.44 36.46 -20.34
C ASN A 174 9.51 36.67 -18.83
N ALA A 175 10.63 37.21 -18.36
CA ALA A 175 10.67 37.86 -17.06
C ALA A 175 9.96 39.21 -17.23
N ILE A 176 8.84 39.40 -16.53
CA ILE A 176 8.21 40.73 -16.45
C ILE A 176 9.16 41.59 -15.61
N SER A 177 9.97 42.41 -16.27
CA SER A 177 10.72 43.44 -15.55
C SER A 177 9.72 44.42 -14.96
N LYS A 178 9.75 44.60 -13.64
CA LYS A 178 8.89 45.56 -12.95
C LYS A 178 9.43 46.99 -13.01
N THR A 179 10.65 47.19 -13.52
CA THR A 179 11.31 48.49 -13.52
C THR A 179 11.01 49.28 -14.79
N LYS A 180 10.62 50.54 -14.63
CA LYS A 180 10.36 51.50 -15.69
C LYS A 180 11.48 52.54 -15.82
N CYS A 181 12.28 52.72 -14.76
CA CYS A 181 13.33 53.73 -14.71
C CYS A 181 14.71 53.11 -14.41
N VAL A 182 15.76 53.84 -14.81
CA VAL A 182 17.16 53.47 -14.52
C VAL A 182 17.40 53.50 -13.01
N LEU A 183 18.10 52.49 -12.47
CA LEU A 183 18.39 52.29 -11.04
C LEU A 183 17.19 52.04 -10.10
N GLU A 184 16.01 51.72 -10.64
CA GLU A 184 14.84 51.39 -9.81
C GLU A 184 14.99 50.08 -9.03
N LEU A 185 15.79 49.14 -9.56
CA LEU A 185 16.13 47.89 -8.88
C LEU A 185 17.57 47.49 -9.19
N VAL A 186 18.33 47.20 -8.13
CA VAL A 186 19.70 46.70 -8.22
C VAL A 186 19.74 45.30 -7.62
N TYR A 187 20.13 44.31 -8.41
CA TYR A 187 20.44 42.97 -7.94
C TYR A 187 21.93 42.91 -7.63
N SER A 188 22.28 42.45 -6.44
CA SER A 188 23.64 42.13 -6.04
C SER A 188 23.67 40.70 -5.53
N ASP A 189 24.65 39.92 -5.95
CA ASP A 189 24.89 38.58 -5.42
C ASP A 189 26.32 38.48 -4.90
N VAL A 190 26.52 37.64 -3.89
CA VAL A 190 27.84 37.39 -3.31
C VAL A 190 28.40 36.14 -3.96
N CYS A 191 29.46 36.30 -4.75
CA CYS A 191 30.18 35.18 -5.32
C CYS A 191 31.13 34.58 -4.26
N GLY A 192 31.03 33.28 -3.99
CA GLY A 192 32.02 32.61 -3.13
C GLY A 192 31.77 31.12 -2.88
N PRO A 193 32.80 30.38 -2.40
CA PRO A 193 34.16 30.84 -2.12
C PRO A 193 35.02 31.01 -3.39
N MET A 194 35.74 32.13 -3.48
CA MET A 194 36.70 32.36 -4.55
C MET A 194 37.96 31.52 -4.29
N GLN A 195 38.60 31.09 -5.37
CA GLN A 195 39.81 30.29 -5.30
C GLN A 195 40.91 31.10 -4.62
N VAL A 196 41.38 30.61 -3.47
CA VAL A 196 42.52 31.18 -2.73
C VAL A 196 43.70 30.23 -2.86
N GLU A 197 44.92 30.76 -2.96
CA GLU A 197 46.13 29.95 -2.94
C GLU A 197 46.19 29.17 -1.62
N SER A 198 46.50 27.87 -1.68
CA SER A 198 46.71 27.06 -0.47
C SER A 198 48.02 27.46 0.19
N ASN A 199 48.06 27.50 1.52
CA ASN A 199 49.24 27.87 2.31
C ASN A 199 50.36 26.81 2.34
N GLY A 200 50.38 25.90 1.36
CA GLY A 200 51.20 24.67 1.35
C GLY A 200 50.43 23.44 1.80
#